data_AF-A0A7W4LLN2-F1
#
_entry.id   AF-A0A7W4LLN2-F1
#
_cell.length_a   1.000
_cell.length_b   1.000
_cell.length_c   1.000
_cell.angle_alpha   90.00
_cell.angle_beta   90.00
_cell.angle_gamma   90.00
#
_symmetry.space_group_name_H-M   'P 1'
#
loop_
_entity.id
_entity.type
_entity.pdbx_description
1 polymer ?
#
loop_
_entity_poly.entity_id
_entity_poly.type
_entity_poly.pdbx_seq_one_letter_code
_entity_poly.pdbx_strand_id
1 'polypeptide(L)'
;MAEKALKTSQFSWEGTNRQGAKIKGELSGLNPALVKAQLRKQGINPIKVRKKSASLFSAGKPIKPMDIALFTRQMATMMKAGVPLLQAFEIIGEGFENPNMRKLVDDLKQEVAAGNSFATALRKQPKYFDDLYCNLVDSGEQAGALETLLDRVATYKEKTEAMKAKIKKAMTYPIAVIVVAVIVTSVLLIKVVPAFKEVFEGFGAELPAFTQMVVTMSEGLQRWWFVFVAVLFGAAWALKEANQRSEKFRNWKDRTLLKAPIIGDILYKSAIARYARTLATTFAAGVPLVDSLDSVAGAVGNVVFRNAVLKVKQDVSSGSQLNFAMRTTAVFPTMAIQMTAIGEESGALDVMLDKVATFYEDEVDNKVDNLATLMEPMIMAVLGVLVGGLIIAMYLPLFQLGNVVGGK
;
A
#
# COMPACT_ATOMS: atom_id res chain seq x y z
N MET A 1 -26.46 -16.22 31.75
CA MET A 1 -25.42 -15.28 32.25
C MET A 1 -24.14 -15.55 31.48
N ALA A 2 -23.63 -14.58 30.72
CA ALA A 2 -22.44 -14.77 29.90
C ALA A 2 -21.18 -14.83 30.77
N GLU A 3 -20.50 -15.98 30.76
CA GLU A 3 -19.19 -16.14 31.39
C GLU A 3 -18.19 -15.19 30.74
N LYS A 4 -17.66 -14.26 31.54
CA LYS A 4 -16.69 -13.26 31.10
C LYS A 4 -15.38 -14.00 30.78
N ALA A 5 -15.03 -14.14 29.50
CA ALA A 5 -13.77 -14.75 29.08
C ALA A 5 -12.59 -14.14 29.85
N LEU A 6 -11.82 -14.98 30.53
CA LEU A 6 -10.70 -14.60 31.37
C LEU A 6 -9.59 -13.97 30.51
N LYS A 7 -9.42 -12.64 30.60
CA LYS A 7 -8.40 -11.91 29.82
C LYS A 7 -7.00 -12.20 30.35
N THR A 8 -6.22 -12.95 29.58
CA THR A 8 -4.78 -13.13 29.80
C THR A 8 -4.06 -11.78 29.69
N SER A 9 -3.19 -11.47 30.65
CA SER A 9 -2.35 -10.27 30.66
C SER A 9 -0.87 -10.67 30.60
N GLN A 10 -0.04 -9.83 29.99
CA GLN A 10 1.41 -10.06 29.94
C GLN A 10 2.06 -9.58 31.24
N PHE A 11 2.87 -10.44 31.86
CA PHE A 11 3.63 -10.13 33.08
C PHE A 11 5.13 -10.15 32.77
N SER A 12 5.84 -9.11 33.18
CA SER A 12 7.30 -9.15 33.23
C SER A 12 7.74 -9.72 34.56
N TRP A 13 8.72 -10.62 34.52
CA TRP A 13 9.21 -11.31 35.69
C TRP A 13 10.74 -11.32 35.75
N GLU A 14 11.26 -11.32 36.96
CA GLU A 14 12.66 -11.51 37.28
C GLU A 14 12.73 -12.63 38.33
N GLY A 15 13.59 -13.61 38.12
CA GLY A 15 13.74 -14.76 39.01
C GLY A 15 15.15 -15.32 38.98
N THR A 16 15.43 -16.28 39.85
CA THR A 16 16.69 -17.01 39.87
C THR A 16 16.49 -18.44 39.40
N ASN A 17 17.37 -18.91 38.52
CA ASN A 17 17.40 -20.32 38.13
C ASN A 17 18.02 -21.18 39.25
N ARG A 18 18.02 -22.51 39.08
CA ARG A 18 18.61 -23.47 40.04
C ARG A 18 20.10 -23.24 40.32
N GLN A 19 20.82 -22.53 39.45
CA GLN A 19 22.24 -22.20 39.58
C GLN A 19 22.47 -20.82 40.24
N GLY A 20 21.40 -20.14 40.70
CA GLY A 20 21.48 -18.82 41.34
C GLY A 20 21.62 -17.65 40.36
N ALA A 21 21.64 -17.90 39.05
CA ALA A 21 21.72 -16.84 38.05
C ALA A 21 20.38 -16.11 37.92
N LYS A 22 20.42 -14.77 37.93
CA LYS A 22 19.25 -13.93 37.71
C LYS A 22 18.85 -13.96 36.24
N ILE A 23 17.64 -14.43 35.98
CA ILE A 23 17.04 -14.46 34.65
C ILE A 23 15.77 -13.60 34.65
N LYS A 24 15.50 -13.00 33.50
CA LYS A 24 14.35 -12.11 33.30
C LYS A 24 13.61 -12.56 32.05
N GLY A 25 12.29 -12.40 32.05
CA GLY A 25 11.47 -12.79 30.93
C GLY A 25 10.07 -12.20 30.99
N GLU A 26 9.28 -12.53 29.98
CA GLU A 26 7.88 -12.18 29.91
C GLU A 26 7.06 -13.47 29.87
N LEU A 27 5.96 -13.51 30.62
CA LEU A 27 5.06 -14.65 30.63
C LEU A 27 3.61 -14.14 30.66
N SER A 28 2.79 -14.69 29.77
CA SER A 28 1.36 -14.39 29.72
C SER A 28 0.62 -15.26 30.75
N GLY A 29 -0.26 -14.65 31.53
CA GLY A 29 -1.05 -15.40 32.51
C GLY A 29 -2.32 -14.64 32.93
N LEU A 30 -3.17 -15.32 33.69
CA LEU A 30 -4.43 -14.73 34.18
C LEU A 30 -4.20 -13.81 35.38
N ASN A 31 -3.27 -14.17 36.26
CA ASN A 31 -2.90 -13.39 37.43
C ASN A 31 -1.42 -13.62 37.81
N PRO A 32 -0.82 -12.71 38.61
CA PRO A 32 0.58 -12.86 39.04
C PRO A 32 0.87 -14.16 39.80
N ALA A 33 -0.11 -14.72 40.52
CA ALA A 33 0.06 -15.92 41.33
C ALA A 33 0.25 -17.16 40.45
N LEU A 34 -0.54 -17.30 39.38
CA LEU A 34 -0.43 -18.37 38.40
C LEU A 34 0.87 -18.27 37.60
N VAL A 35 1.28 -17.06 37.23
CA VAL A 35 2.59 -16.81 36.59
C VAL A 35 3.74 -17.25 37.52
N LYS A 36 3.69 -16.91 38.81
CA LYS A 36 4.69 -17.38 39.79
C LYS A 36 4.69 -18.89 39.93
N ALA A 37 3.52 -19.54 39.94
CA ALA A 37 3.41 -20.99 40.02
C ALA A 37 4.00 -21.68 38.78
N GLN A 38 3.75 -21.13 37.59
CA GLN A 38 4.31 -21.63 36.33
C GLN A 38 5.84 -21.47 36.26
N LEU A 39 6.38 -20.34 36.72
CA LEU A 39 7.83 -20.13 36.83
C LEU A 39 8.49 -21.12 37.79
N ARG A 40 7.85 -21.39 38.95
CA ARG A 40 8.35 -22.40 39.90
C ARG A 40 8.36 -23.81 39.30
N LYS A 41 7.34 -24.17 38.52
CA LYS A 41 7.31 -25.45 37.78
C LYS A 41 8.46 -25.57 36.77
N GLN A 42 8.89 -24.44 36.19
CA GLN A 42 10.04 -24.36 35.29
C GLN A 42 11.40 -24.31 36.03
N GLY A 43 11.41 -24.48 37.35
CA GLY A 43 12.64 -24.43 38.16
C GLY A 43 13.20 -23.02 38.37
N ILE A 44 12.37 -21.99 38.18
CA ILE A 44 12.72 -20.58 38.34
C ILE A 44 12.05 -20.06 39.61
N ASN A 45 12.83 -19.52 40.55
CA ASN A 45 12.28 -18.89 41.74
C ASN A 45 11.96 -17.41 41.46
N PRO A 46 10.69 -16.99 41.39
CA PRO A 46 10.32 -15.64 40.98
C PRO A 46 10.57 -14.61 42.10
N ILE A 47 11.44 -13.63 41.85
CA ILE A 47 11.77 -12.51 42.74
C ILE A 47 10.76 -11.38 42.56
N LYS A 48 10.45 -11.04 41.31
CA LYS A 48 9.57 -9.92 40.97
C LYS A 48 8.67 -10.35 39.83
N VAL A 49 7.36 -10.19 39.98
CA VAL A 49 6.38 -10.40 38.90
C VAL A 49 5.49 -9.17 38.89
N ARG A 50 5.54 -8.39 37.80
CA ARG A 50 4.73 -7.19 37.64
C ARG A 50 3.87 -7.31 36.41
N LYS A 51 2.60 -6.92 36.54
CA LYS A 51 1.72 -6.75 35.39
C LYS A 51 2.34 -5.66 34.54
N LYS A 52 2.68 -5.96 33.28
CA LYS A 52 3.11 -4.92 32.36
C LYS A 52 1.88 -4.05 32.14
N SER A 53 1.92 -2.79 32.58
CA SER A 53 0.90 -1.82 32.16
C SER A 53 0.93 -1.83 30.64
N ALA A 54 -0.22 -2.00 29.99
CA ALA A 54 -0.32 -1.87 28.55
C ALA A 54 0.31 -0.51 28.20
N SER A 55 1.53 -0.52 27.69
CA SER A 55 2.19 0.69 27.31
C SER A 55 1.35 1.24 26.16
N LEU A 56 0.84 2.46 26.30
CA LEU A 56 0.18 3.16 25.19
C LEU A 56 1.10 3.26 23.95
N PHE A 57 2.41 3.03 24.13
CA PHE A 57 3.44 2.94 23.09
C PHE A 57 3.77 1.51 22.61
N SER A 58 3.15 0.45 23.15
CA SER A 58 3.31 -0.93 22.63
C SER A 58 2.15 -1.36 21.74
N ALA A 59 1.40 -0.42 21.15
CA ALA A 59 0.56 -0.74 20.00
C ALA A 59 1.50 -1.30 18.91
N GLY A 60 1.38 -2.60 18.62
CA GLY A 60 2.17 -3.23 17.56
C GLY A 60 2.04 -2.43 16.27
N LYS A 61 3.04 -2.52 15.39
CA LYS A 61 2.97 -1.85 14.08
C LYS A 61 1.70 -2.34 13.35
N PRO A 62 1.02 -1.46 12.57
CA PRO A 62 -0.11 -1.91 11.77
C PRO A 62 0.35 -3.02 10.81
N ILE A 63 -0.47 -4.05 10.66
CA ILE A 63 -0.21 -5.18 9.74
C ILE A 63 -0.21 -4.63 8.32
N LYS A 64 0.89 -4.86 7.59
CA LYS A 64 1.03 -4.43 6.20
C LYS A 64 0.53 -5.53 5.26
N PRO A 65 0.08 -5.18 4.04
CA PRO A 65 -0.29 -6.19 3.04
C PRO A 65 0.82 -7.21 2.73
N MET A 66 2.09 -6.78 2.76
CA MET A 66 3.24 -7.68 2.58
C MET A 66 3.40 -8.69 3.73
N ASP A 67 3.00 -8.34 4.96
CA ASP A 67 3.02 -9.27 6.09
C ASP A 67 2.02 -10.41 5.85
N ILE A 68 0.85 -10.09 5.26
CA ILE A 68 -0.15 -11.08 4.85
C ILE A 68 0.38 -11.95 3.71
N ALA A 69 1.01 -11.36 2.69
CA ALA A 69 1.61 -12.11 1.59
C ALA A 69 2.67 -13.12 2.10
N LEU A 70 3.54 -12.69 3.02
CA LEU A 70 4.54 -13.55 3.63
C LEU A 70 3.90 -14.67 4.46
N PHE A 71 2.89 -14.36 5.26
CA PHE A 71 2.12 -15.37 6.00
C PHE A 71 1.54 -16.42 5.05
N THR A 72 0.89 -16.00 3.96
CA THR A 72 0.31 -16.92 2.97
C THR A 72 1.37 -17.79 2.32
N ARG A 73 2.51 -17.22 1.93
CA ARG A 73 3.64 -17.97 1.36
C ARG A 73 4.16 -19.02 2.35
N GLN A 74 4.37 -18.63 3.60
CA GLN A 74 4.82 -19.57 4.64
C GLN A 74 3.81 -20.68 4.88
N MET A 75 2.51 -20.36 4.96
CA MET A 75 1.44 -21.36 5.06
C MET A 75 1.48 -22.33 3.87
N ALA A 76 1.58 -21.82 2.64
CA ALA A 76 1.68 -22.64 1.43
C ALA A 76 2.88 -23.59 1.50
N THR A 77 4.06 -23.10 1.89
CA THR A 77 5.28 -23.90 2.04
C THR A 77 5.12 -24.99 3.11
N MET A 78 4.54 -24.66 4.26
CA MET A 78 4.33 -25.62 5.35
C MET A 78 3.31 -26.69 4.97
N MET A 79 2.20 -26.32 4.32
CA MET A 79 1.20 -27.28 3.85
C MET A 79 1.77 -28.20 2.77
N LYS A 80 2.57 -27.64 1.84
CA LYS A 80 3.26 -28.43 0.81
C LYS A 80 4.28 -29.40 1.40
N ALA A 81 4.89 -29.08 2.54
CA ALA A 81 5.77 -29.96 3.29
C ALA A 81 5.01 -31.01 4.14
N GLY A 82 3.68 -31.02 4.09
CA GLY A 82 2.84 -31.96 4.85
C GLY A 82 2.74 -31.63 6.34
N VAL A 83 3.13 -30.42 6.77
CA VAL A 83 3.01 -30.00 8.17
C VAL A 83 1.51 -29.79 8.49
N PRO A 84 0.98 -30.34 9.60
CA PRO A 84 -0.40 -30.10 10.00
C PRO A 84 -0.71 -28.62 10.18
N LEU A 85 -1.91 -28.20 9.78
CA LEU A 85 -2.35 -26.80 9.76
C LEU A 85 -2.16 -26.07 11.11
N LEU A 86 -2.55 -26.70 12.22
CA LEU A 86 -2.38 -26.14 13.56
C LEU A 86 -0.90 -25.93 13.94
N GLN A 87 -0.03 -26.86 13.56
CA GLN A 87 1.41 -26.75 13.82
C GLN A 87 2.05 -25.67 12.97
N ALA A 88 1.61 -25.53 11.70
CA ALA A 88 2.08 -24.45 10.84
C ALA A 88 1.76 -23.07 11.43
N PHE A 89 0.56 -22.87 11.98
CA PHE A 89 0.21 -21.63 12.68
C PHE A 89 1.12 -21.33 13.87
N GLU A 90 1.50 -22.34 14.66
CA GLU A 90 2.41 -22.15 15.80
C GLU A 90 3.79 -21.67 15.34
N ILE A 91 4.38 -22.38 14.38
CA ILE A 91 5.72 -22.06 13.86
C ILE A 91 5.75 -20.66 13.23
N ILE A 92 4.72 -20.34 12.43
CA ILE A 92 4.63 -19.06 11.73
C ILE A 92 4.34 -17.91 12.72
N GLY A 93 3.47 -18.13 13.70
CA GLY A 93 3.14 -17.15 14.74
C GLY A 93 4.35 -16.75 15.58
N GLU A 94 5.22 -17.70 15.92
CA GLU A 94 6.47 -17.45 16.62
C GLU A 94 7.45 -16.61 15.77
N GLY A 95 7.50 -16.87 14.45
CA GLY A 95 8.39 -16.20 13.50
C GLY A 95 8.10 -14.73 13.23
N PHE A 96 6.87 -14.23 13.47
CA PHE A 96 6.54 -12.82 13.23
C PHE A 96 7.02 -11.90 14.36
N GLU A 97 7.84 -10.91 14.03
CA GLU A 97 8.26 -9.86 14.98
C GLU A 97 7.11 -8.94 15.40
N ASN A 98 6.14 -8.71 14.51
CA ASN A 98 5.03 -7.79 14.77
C ASN A 98 3.98 -8.45 15.71
N PRO A 99 3.76 -7.92 16.93
CA PRO A 99 2.82 -8.50 17.88
C PRO A 99 1.38 -8.55 17.36
N ASN A 100 0.98 -7.60 16.51
CA ASN A 100 -0.36 -7.61 15.91
C ASN A 100 -0.54 -8.75 14.91
N MET A 101 0.52 -9.08 14.17
CA MET A 101 0.50 -10.19 13.23
C MET A 101 0.49 -11.53 13.97
N ARG A 102 1.30 -11.67 15.02
CA ARG A 102 1.27 -12.85 15.89
C ARG A 102 -0.13 -13.06 16.47
N LYS A 103 -0.75 -12.00 16.99
CA LYS A 103 -2.13 -12.06 17.48
C LYS A 103 -3.12 -12.49 16.39
N LEU A 104 -3.01 -11.96 15.17
CA LEU A 104 -3.87 -12.37 14.06
C LEU A 104 -3.73 -13.87 13.78
N VAL A 105 -2.50 -14.38 13.75
CA VAL A 105 -2.20 -15.81 13.54
C VAL A 105 -2.73 -16.66 14.69
N ASP A 106 -2.57 -16.21 15.94
CA ASP A 106 -3.11 -16.89 17.13
C ASP A 106 -4.65 -16.94 17.10
N ASP A 107 -5.31 -15.85 16.71
CA ASP A 107 -6.77 -15.78 16.58
C ASP A 107 -7.25 -16.78 15.50
N LEU A 108 -6.57 -16.85 14.35
CA LEU A 108 -6.87 -17.85 13.30
C LEU A 108 -6.65 -19.29 13.79
N LYS A 109 -5.54 -19.54 14.51
CA LYS A 109 -5.24 -20.85 15.09
C LYS A 109 -6.33 -21.29 16.05
N GLN A 110 -6.80 -20.40 16.92
CA GLN A 110 -7.86 -20.71 17.88
C GLN A 110 -9.17 -21.07 17.19
N GLU A 111 -9.53 -20.37 16.12
CA GLU A 111 -10.73 -20.65 15.34
C GLU A 111 -10.68 -22.03 14.67
N VAL A 112 -9.54 -22.39 14.08
CA VAL A 112 -9.33 -23.71 13.47
C VAL A 112 -9.26 -24.80 14.54
N ALA A 113 -8.60 -24.55 15.67
CA ALA A 113 -8.52 -25.49 16.79
C ALA A 113 -9.89 -25.75 17.43
N ALA A 114 -10.81 -24.80 17.33
CA ALA A 114 -12.21 -24.95 17.74
C ALA A 114 -13.06 -25.75 16.73
N GLY A 115 -12.48 -26.21 15.62
CA GLY A 115 -13.14 -27.05 14.62
C GLY A 115 -13.75 -26.28 13.44
N ASN A 116 -13.54 -24.96 13.33
CA ASN A 116 -13.95 -24.21 12.15
C ASN A 116 -12.97 -24.45 10.99
N SER A 117 -13.45 -24.35 9.74
CA SER A 117 -12.58 -24.38 8.58
C SER A 117 -11.64 -23.17 8.55
N PHE A 118 -10.48 -23.30 7.91
CA PHE A 118 -9.54 -22.21 7.74
C PHE A 118 -10.18 -21.03 6.99
N ALA A 119 -10.96 -21.31 5.94
CA ALA A 119 -11.70 -20.28 5.21
C ALA A 119 -12.65 -19.49 6.13
N THR A 120 -13.36 -20.18 7.03
CA THR A 120 -14.27 -19.54 7.99
C THR A 120 -13.51 -18.67 8.99
N ALA A 121 -12.36 -19.14 9.47
CA ALA A 121 -11.49 -18.36 10.35
C ALA A 121 -10.99 -17.07 9.67
N LEU A 122 -10.60 -17.15 8.39
CA LEU A 122 -10.14 -16.01 7.59
C LEU A 122 -11.27 -14.98 7.37
N ARG A 123 -12.50 -15.42 7.10
CA ARG A 123 -13.67 -14.55 6.90
C ARG A 123 -14.02 -13.71 8.14
N LYS A 124 -13.63 -14.14 9.35
CA LYS A 124 -13.76 -13.32 10.57
C LYS A 124 -12.82 -12.10 10.58
N GLN A 125 -11.86 -12.04 9.68
CA GLN A 125 -10.85 -10.99 9.57
C GLN A 125 -10.87 -10.31 8.17
N PRO A 126 -12.02 -9.76 7.74
CA PRO A 126 -12.21 -9.25 6.37
C PRO A 126 -11.34 -8.03 6.04
N LYS A 127 -10.73 -7.42 7.05
CA LYS A 127 -9.75 -6.33 6.88
C LYS A 127 -8.47 -6.79 6.21
N TYR A 128 -8.08 -8.06 6.38
CA TYR A 128 -6.80 -8.59 5.93
C TYR A 128 -6.96 -9.64 4.82
N PHE A 129 -8.07 -10.38 4.84
CA PHE A 129 -8.39 -11.42 3.87
C PHE A 129 -9.62 -11.01 3.09
N ASP A 130 -9.47 -10.83 1.78
CA ASP A 130 -10.57 -10.52 0.87
C ASP A 130 -11.37 -11.79 0.52
N ASP A 131 -12.54 -11.60 -0.11
CA ASP A 131 -13.43 -12.71 -0.47
C ASP A 131 -12.74 -13.71 -1.40
N LEU A 132 -11.92 -13.21 -2.33
CA LEU A 132 -11.08 -14.01 -3.21
C LEU A 132 -10.18 -14.97 -2.43
N TYR A 133 -9.41 -14.45 -1.46
CA TYR A 133 -8.55 -15.26 -0.61
C TYR A 133 -9.37 -16.34 0.11
N CYS A 134 -10.45 -15.92 0.76
CA CYS A 134 -11.29 -16.83 1.53
C CYS A 134 -11.88 -17.94 0.66
N ASN A 135 -12.39 -17.61 -0.54
CA ASN A 135 -13.02 -18.56 -1.46
C ASN A 135 -12.01 -19.56 -2.05
N LEU A 136 -10.79 -19.11 -2.34
CA LEU A 136 -9.72 -19.99 -2.79
C LEU A 136 -9.27 -20.96 -1.70
N VAL A 137 -9.14 -20.50 -0.46
CA VAL A 137 -8.83 -21.38 0.67
C VAL A 137 -9.96 -22.38 0.90
N ASP A 138 -11.21 -21.94 0.85
CA ASP A 138 -12.40 -22.79 1.04
C ASP A 138 -12.45 -23.92 -0.01
N SER A 139 -12.26 -23.56 -1.28
CA SER A 139 -12.22 -24.52 -2.39
C SER A 139 -11.06 -25.51 -2.20
N GLY A 140 -9.92 -25.03 -1.69
CA GLY A 140 -8.73 -25.85 -1.44
C GLY A 140 -8.91 -26.82 -0.29
N GLU A 141 -9.57 -26.38 0.79
CA GLU A 141 -9.92 -27.24 1.92
C GLU A 141 -10.93 -28.33 1.50
N GLN A 142 -11.98 -27.96 0.75
CA GLN A 142 -13.00 -28.91 0.30
C GLN A 142 -12.45 -29.92 -0.71
N ALA A 143 -11.56 -29.49 -1.60
CA ALA A 143 -10.94 -30.35 -2.61
C ALA A 143 -9.72 -31.12 -2.11
N GLY A 144 -9.27 -30.90 -0.86
CA GLY A 144 -8.05 -31.50 -0.33
C GLY A 144 -6.77 -31.06 -1.06
N ALA A 145 -6.78 -29.89 -1.67
CA ALA A 145 -5.68 -29.31 -2.45
C ALA A 145 -5.25 -27.94 -1.89
N LEU A 146 -5.31 -27.80 -0.56
CA LEU A 146 -5.09 -26.55 0.15
C LEU A 146 -3.69 -25.98 -0.12
N GLU A 147 -2.67 -26.83 -0.19
CA GLU A 147 -1.30 -26.46 -0.49
C GLU A 147 -1.15 -25.82 -1.87
N THR A 148 -1.85 -26.36 -2.88
CA THR A 148 -1.82 -25.84 -4.25
C THR A 148 -2.52 -24.49 -4.34
N LEU A 149 -3.68 -24.35 -3.69
CA LEU A 149 -4.43 -23.09 -3.74
C LEU A 149 -3.79 -22.01 -2.88
N LEU A 150 -3.22 -22.35 -1.72
CA LEU A 150 -2.43 -21.39 -0.93
C LEU A 150 -1.20 -20.90 -1.70
N ASP A 151 -0.52 -21.77 -2.47
CA ASP A 151 0.62 -21.37 -3.30
C ASP A 151 0.21 -20.34 -4.38
N ARG A 152 -0.96 -20.54 -4.99
CA ARG A 152 -1.52 -19.58 -5.95
C ARG A 152 -1.91 -18.26 -5.30
N VAL A 153 -2.57 -18.30 -4.14
CA VAL A 153 -2.92 -17.08 -3.38
C VAL A 153 -1.66 -16.34 -2.94
N ALA A 154 -0.63 -17.05 -2.48
CA ALA A 154 0.66 -16.48 -2.11
C ALA A 154 1.30 -15.76 -3.30
N THR A 155 1.40 -16.44 -4.44
CA THR A 155 1.96 -15.88 -5.67
C THR A 155 1.20 -14.64 -6.13
N TYR A 156 -0.14 -14.68 -6.08
CA TYR A 156 -0.99 -13.54 -6.39
C TYR A 156 -0.72 -12.33 -5.47
N LYS A 157 -0.67 -12.55 -4.15
CA LYS A 157 -0.43 -11.47 -3.17
C LYS A 157 0.97 -10.91 -3.31
N GLU A 158 1.99 -11.75 -3.49
CA GLU A 158 3.38 -11.33 -3.70
C GLU A 158 3.53 -10.47 -4.95
N LYS A 159 3.01 -10.92 -6.10
CA LYS A 159 3.07 -10.16 -7.36
C LYS A 159 2.32 -8.84 -7.25
N THR A 160 1.13 -8.84 -6.65
CA THR A 160 0.32 -7.64 -6.46
C THR A 160 1.04 -6.61 -5.58
N GLU A 161 1.61 -7.05 -4.46
CA GLU A 161 2.31 -6.14 -3.54
C GLU A 161 3.68 -5.71 -4.06
N ALA A 162 4.38 -6.56 -4.82
CA ALA A 162 5.61 -6.20 -5.52
C ALA A 162 5.35 -5.08 -6.55
N MET A 163 4.30 -5.21 -7.36
CA MET A 163 3.91 -4.19 -8.33
C MET A 163 3.58 -2.86 -7.64
N LYS A 164 2.77 -2.88 -6.57
CA LYS A 164 2.45 -1.67 -5.79
C LYS A 164 3.70 -1.05 -5.17
N ALA A 165 4.60 -1.87 -4.63
CA ALA A 165 5.85 -1.41 -4.04
C ALA A 165 6.76 -0.76 -5.09
N LYS A 166 6.85 -1.33 -6.29
CA LYS A 166 7.63 -0.77 -7.41
C LYS A 166 7.11 0.60 -7.82
N ILE A 167 5.78 0.72 -8.03
CA ILE A 167 5.14 2.02 -8.34
C ILE A 167 5.43 3.04 -7.24
N LYS A 168 5.25 2.66 -5.98
CA LYS A 168 5.52 3.57 -4.85
C LYS A 168 6.98 4.00 -4.78
N LYS A 169 7.91 3.08 -5.02
CA LYS A 169 9.36 3.36 -5.04
C LYS A 169 9.71 4.33 -6.16
N ALA A 170 9.19 4.13 -7.36
CA ALA A 170 9.40 5.02 -8.50
C ALA A 170 8.89 6.45 -8.24
N MET A 171 7.79 6.60 -7.49
CA MET A 171 7.26 7.92 -7.10
C MET A 171 8.02 8.58 -5.93
N THR A 172 8.82 7.85 -5.18
CA THR A 172 9.43 8.37 -3.95
C THR A 172 10.50 9.43 -4.23
N TYR A 173 11.37 9.16 -5.21
CA TYR A 173 12.41 10.12 -5.64
C TYR A 173 11.81 11.44 -6.17
N PRO A 174 10.87 11.42 -7.13
CA PRO A 174 10.09 12.58 -7.57
C PRO A 174 9.55 13.47 -6.46
N ILE A 175 8.83 12.85 -5.53
CA ILE A 175 8.19 13.56 -4.43
C ILE A 175 9.26 14.16 -3.51
N ALA A 176 10.33 13.41 -3.21
CA ALA A 176 11.41 13.91 -2.38
C ALA A 176 12.09 15.14 -2.99
N VAL A 177 12.42 15.12 -4.29
CA VAL A 177 13.06 16.27 -4.94
C VAL A 177 12.13 17.48 -5.00
N ILE A 178 10.85 17.29 -5.32
CA ILE A 178 9.87 18.39 -5.31
C ILE A 178 9.73 18.98 -3.90
N VAL A 179 9.66 18.15 -2.85
CA VAL A 179 9.59 18.62 -1.47
C VAL A 179 10.83 19.44 -1.11
N VAL A 180 12.03 18.96 -1.44
CA VAL A 180 13.28 19.69 -1.20
C VAL A 180 13.30 21.00 -1.99
N ALA A 181 12.90 20.99 -3.26
CA ALA A 181 12.81 22.16 -4.11
C ALA A 181 11.90 23.23 -3.49
N VAL A 182 10.69 22.84 -3.07
CA VAL A 182 9.72 23.73 -2.41
C VAL A 182 10.29 24.30 -1.11
N ILE A 183 10.96 23.49 -0.30
CA ILE A 183 11.60 23.94 0.95
C ILE A 183 12.70 24.97 0.64
N VAL A 184 13.62 24.67 -0.28
CA VAL A 184 14.73 25.57 -0.65
C VAL A 184 14.19 26.87 -1.23
N THR A 185 13.25 26.81 -2.18
CA THR A 185 12.59 27.99 -2.74
C THR A 185 11.88 28.81 -1.66
N SER A 186 11.20 28.16 -0.71
CA SER A 186 10.53 28.87 0.39
C SER A 186 11.53 29.59 1.29
N VAL A 187 12.67 28.97 1.62
CA VAL A 187 13.73 29.60 2.42
C VAL A 187 14.33 30.80 1.69
N LEU A 188 14.63 30.66 0.40
CA LEU A 188 15.15 31.77 -0.42
C LEU A 188 14.17 32.95 -0.46
N LEU A 189 12.88 32.67 -0.69
CA LEU A 189 11.86 33.70 -0.67
C LEU A 189 11.71 34.35 0.70
N ILE A 190 11.63 33.57 1.80
CA ILE A 190 11.37 34.12 3.15
C ILE A 190 12.57 34.89 3.72
N LYS A 191 13.80 34.47 3.43
CA LYS A 191 15.00 35.01 4.10
C LYS A 191 15.91 35.81 3.18
N VAL A 192 16.12 35.35 1.96
CA VAL A 192 17.15 35.93 1.09
C VAL A 192 16.60 37.11 0.30
N VAL A 193 15.43 36.97 -0.31
CA VAL A 193 14.81 38.05 -1.09
C VAL A 193 14.58 39.35 -0.29
N PRO A 194 14.12 39.31 0.98
CA PRO A 194 13.92 40.53 1.79
C PRO A 194 15.24 41.20 2.17
N ALA A 195 16.27 40.42 2.53
CA ALA A 195 17.60 40.96 2.82
C ALA A 195 18.17 41.71 1.60
N PHE A 196 17.91 41.21 0.39
CA PHE A 196 18.25 41.94 -0.83
C PHE A 196 17.41 43.20 -0.99
N LYS A 197 16.09 43.16 -0.79
CA LYS A 197 15.22 44.35 -0.85
C LYS A 197 15.73 45.49 0.05
N GLU A 198 16.07 45.19 1.31
CA GLU A 198 16.58 46.18 2.27
C GLU A 198 17.86 46.88 1.77
N VAL A 199 18.76 46.12 1.15
CA VAL A 199 19.99 46.69 0.56
C VAL A 199 19.66 47.66 -0.58
N PHE A 200 18.69 47.34 -1.43
CA PHE A 200 18.29 48.18 -2.57
C PHE A 200 17.51 49.43 -2.17
N GLU A 201 16.63 49.35 -1.16
CA GLU A 201 15.96 50.52 -0.59
C GLU A 201 16.98 51.53 -0.04
N GLY A 202 18.10 51.05 0.51
CA GLY A 202 19.22 51.89 0.96
C GLY A 202 19.93 52.68 -0.15
N PHE A 203 19.81 52.26 -1.42
CA PHE A 203 20.37 52.97 -2.59
C PHE A 203 19.37 53.91 -3.27
N GLY A 204 18.11 53.98 -2.82
CA GLY A 204 17.09 54.87 -3.37
C GLY A 204 16.64 54.55 -4.80
N ALA A 205 16.89 53.31 -5.27
CA ALA A 205 16.51 52.86 -6.60
C ALA A 205 15.23 51.99 -6.56
N GLU A 206 14.33 52.17 -7.53
CA GLU A 206 13.17 51.30 -7.67
C GLU A 206 13.59 49.92 -8.21
N LEU A 207 12.98 48.87 -7.68
CA LEU A 207 13.26 47.51 -8.10
C LEU A 207 12.64 47.23 -9.49
N PRO A 208 13.34 46.50 -10.38
CA PRO A 208 12.76 46.05 -11.64
C PRO A 208 11.46 45.25 -11.43
N ALA A 209 10.51 45.36 -12.36
CA ALA A 209 9.19 44.74 -12.25
C ALA A 209 9.22 43.22 -11.93
N PHE A 210 10.16 42.48 -12.51
CA PHE A 210 10.33 41.05 -12.24
C PHE A 210 10.78 40.76 -10.81
N THR A 211 11.73 41.54 -10.28
CA THR A 211 12.18 41.45 -8.89
C THR A 211 11.08 41.88 -7.93
N GLN A 212 10.34 42.94 -8.26
CA GLN A 212 9.20 43.41 -7.45
C GLN A 212 8.11 42.35 -7.34
N MET A 213 7.83 41.60 -8.41
CA MET A 213 6.89 40.47 -8.37
C MET A 213 7.35 39.40 -7.38
N VAL A 214 8.63 39.01 -7.42
CA VAL A 214 9.21 37.99 -6.53
C VAL A 214 9.23 38.45 -5.08
N VAL A 215 9.54 39.72 -4.82
CA VAL A 215 9.44 40.36 -3.49
C VAL A 215 8.01 40.31 -2.97
N THR A 216 7.02 40.66 -3.81
CA THR A 216 5.60 40.63 -3.43
C THR A 216 5.14 39.20 -3.10
N MET A 217 5.60 38.21 -3.87
CA MET A 217 5.35 36.79 -3.57
C MET A 217 6.00 36.37 -2.25
N SER A 218 7.23 36.81 -1.99
CA SER A 218 7.95 36.58 -0.74
C SER A 218 7.21 37.17 0.47
N GLU A 219 6.78 38.43 0.40
CA GLU A 219 6.03 39.10 1.48
C GLU A 219 4.69 38.42 1.75
N GLY A 220 3.98 38.01 0.69
CA GLY A 220 2.76 37.21 0.80
C GLY A 220 3.02 35.87 1.50
N LEU A 221 4.09 35.18 1.10
CA LEU A 221 4.46 33.90 1.71
C LEU A 221 4.87 34.08 3.17
N GLN A 222 5.67 35.10 3.53
CA GLN A 222 6.08 35.41 4.90
C GLN A 222 4.91 35.74 5.83
N ARG A 223 3.92 36.48 5.32
CA ARG A 223 2.75 36.86 6.13
C ARG A 223 1.76 35.70 6.29
N TRP A 224 1.64 34.84 5.29
CA TRP A 224 0.61 33.79 5.23
C TRP A 224 1.18 32.36 5.28
N TRP A 225 2.45 32.15 5.62
CA TRP A 225 3.05 30.80 5.59
C TRP A 225 2.31 29.80 6.47
N PHE A 226 1.89 30.22 7.67
CA PHE A 226 1.07 29.39 8.56
C PHE A 226 -0.26 29.00 7.92
N VAL A 227 -0.88 29.92 7.18
CA VAL A 227 -2.13 29.67 6.43
C VAL A 227 -1.86 28.72 5.27
N PHE A 228 -0.77 28.87 4.52
CA PHE A 228 -0.37 27.94 3.47
C PHE A 228 -0.16 26.52 4.01
N VAL A 229 0.54 26.37 5.13
CA VAL A 229 0.73 25.08 5.79
C VAL A 229 -0.60 24.51 6.26
N ALA A 230 -1.44 25.32 6.93
CA ALA A 230 -2.76 24.91 7.39
C ALA A 230 -3.69 24.49 6.24
N VAL A 231 -3.68 25.22 5.11
CA VAL A 231 -4.43 24.88 3.89
C VAL A 231 -3.91 23.60 3.28
N LEU A 232 -2.59 23.39 3.22
CA LEU A 232 -2.01 22.17 2.66
C LEU A 232 -2.38 20.94 3.49
N PHE A 233 -2.28 21.01 4.82
CA PHE A 233 -2.73 19.95 5.72
C PHE A 233 -4.25 19.76 5.68
N GLY A 234 -5.02 20.85 5.67
CA GLY A 234 -6.47 20.83 5.58
C GLY A 234 -6.96 20.21 4.28
N ALA A 235 -6.34 20.56 3.14
CA ALA A 235 -6.62 19.97 1.85
C ALA A 235 -6.24 18.47 1.81
N ALA A 236 -5.08 18.09 2.34
CA ALA A 236 -4.69 16.68 2.43
C ALA A 236 -5.68 15.86 3.26
N TRP A 237 -6.13 16.41 4.40
CA TRP A 237 -7.14 15.78 5.25
C TRP A 237 -8.50 15.72 4.56
N ALA A 238 -8.96 16.81 3.95
CA ALA A 238 -10.24 16.87 3.24
C ALA A 238 -10.26 15.91 2.03
N LEU A 239 -9.17 15.81 1.27
CA LEU A 239 -9.04 14.85 0.17
C LEU A 239 -9.07 13.41 0.67
N LYS A 240 -8.40 13.13 1.80
CA LYS A 240 -8.43 11.81 2.44
C LYS A 240 -9.84 11.47 2.91
N GLU A 241 -10.53 12.40 3.56
CA GLU A 241 -11.90 12.20 4.07
C GLU A 241 -12.90 12.05 2.93
N ALA A 242 -12.79 12.89 1.89
CA ALA A 242 -13.61 12.80 0.68
C ALA A 242 -13.41 11.45 -0.02
N ASN A 243 -12.17 10.95 -0.08
CA ASN A 243 -11.87 9.65 -0.65
C ASN A 243 -12.40 8.48 0.20
N GLN A 244 -12.59 8.65 1.51
CA GLN A 244 -13.17 7.61 2.37
C GLN A 244 -14.70 7.64 2.37
N ARG A 245 -15.32 8.83 2.40
CA ARG A 245 -16.77 8.99 2.54
C ARG A 245 -17.53 9.07 1.23
N SER A 246 -16.96 9.64 0.17
CA SER A 246 -17.70 9.93 -1.06
C SER A 246 -17.32 8.99 -2.19
N GLU A 247 -18.25 8.10 -2.53
CA GLU A 247 -18.12 7.23 -3.69
C GLU A 247 -18.02 8.03 -5.00
N LYS A 248 -18.79 9.11 -5.14
CA LYS A 248 -18.74 9.99 -6.32
C LYS A 248 -17.34 10.59 -6.51
N PHE A 249 -16.69 11.02 -5.42
CA PHE A 249 -15.34 11.56 -5.49
C PHE A 249 -14.30 10.50 -5.85
N ARG A 250 -14.38 9.30 -5.25
CA ARG A 250 -13.53 8.16 -5.64
C ARG A 250 -13.65 7.85 -7.12
N ASN A 251 -14.89 7.74 -7.61
CA ASN A 251 -15.17 7.39 -9.00
C ASN A 251 -14.71 8.48 -9.97
N TRP A 252 -14.87 9.76 -9.61
CA TRP A 252 -14.33 10.87 -10.38
C TRP A 252 -12.81 10.77 -10.48
N LYS A 253 -12.12 10.68 -9.33
CA LYS A 253 -10.65 10.58 -9.24
C LYS A 253 -10.10 9.40 -10.07
N ASP A 254 -10.72 8.23 -9.96
CA ASP A 254 -10.30 7.03 -10.70
C ASP A 254 -10.41 7.21 -12.22
N ARG A 255 -11.44 7.95 -12.68
CA ARG A 255 -11.61 8.30 -14.10
C ARG A 255 -10.61 9.36 -14.56
N THR A 256 -10.32 10.37 -13.74
CA THR A 256 -9.34 11.41 -14.10
C THR A 256 -7.93 10.87 -14.13
N LEU A 257 -7.55 10.01 -13.17
CA LEU A 257 -6.22 9.40 -13.13
C LEU A 257 -5.92 8.53 -14.34
N LEU A 258 -6.93 7.83 -14.90
CA LEU A 258 -6.77 7.07 -16.14
C LEU A 258 -6.48 7.96 -17.37
N LYS A 259 -6.87 9.24 -17.34
CA LYS A 259 -6.61 10.20 -18.42
C LYS A 259 -5.30 10.98 -18.23
N ALA A 260 -4.64 10.83 -17.09
CA ALA A 260 -3.41 11.55 -16.82
C ALA A 260 -2.30 11.07 -17.76
N PRO A 261 -1.49 11.97 -18.36
CA PRO A 261 -0.36 11.57 -19.18
C PRO A 261 0.64 10.78 -18.32
N ILE A 262 1.25 9.76 -18.92
CA ILE A 262 2.22 8.82 -18.29
C ILE A 262 1.57 7.88 -17.26
N ILE A 263 0.89 8.40 -16.23
CA ILE A 263 0.29 7.62 -15.15
C ILE A 263 -0.93 6.81 -15.64
N GLY A 264 -1.73 7.38 -16.55
CA GLY A 264 -2.94 6.74 -17.07
C GLY A 264 -2.66 5.41 -17.78
N ASP A 265 -1.61 5.35 -18.60
CA ASP A 265 -1.18 4.12 -19.29
C ASP A 265 -0.74 3.04 -18.30
N ILE A 266 0.01 3.42 -17.25
CA ILE A 266 0.43 2.49 -16.19
C ILE A 266 -0.79 1.94 -15.45
N LEU A 267 -1.74 2.80 -15.07
CA LEU A 267 -2.95 2.39 -14.36
C LEU A 267 -3.83 1.50 -15.22
N TYR A 268 -3.95 1.81 -16.51
CA TYR A 268 -4.68 1.01 -17.49
C TYR A 268 -4.08 -0.40 -17.61
N LYS A 269 -2.77 -0.50 -17.89
CA LYS A 269 -2.06 -1.79 -18.02
C LYS A 269 -2.08 -2.58 -16.72
N SER A 270 -1.92 -1.90 -15.58
CA SER A 270 -1.99 -2.51 -14.25
C SER A 270 -3.39 -3.07 -13.94
N ALA A 271 -4.45 -2.42 -14.41
CA ALA A 271 -5.81 -2.94 -14.27
C ALA A 271 -6.03 -4.19 -15.13
N ILE A 272 -5.52 -4.22 -16.37
CA ILE A 272 -5.57 -5.41 -17.24
C ILE A 272 -4.74 -6.57 -16.65
N ALA A 273 -3.54 -6.29 -16.16
CA ALA A 273 -2.70 -7.28 -15.48
C ALA A 273 -3.43 -7.90 -14.28
N ARG A 274 -4.00 -7.07 -13.39
CA ARG A 274 -4.79 -7.56 -12.25
C ARG A 274 -6.04 -8.33 -12.69
N TYR A 275 -6.73 -7.89 -13.74
CA TYR A 275 -7.87 -8.60 -14.31
C TYR A 275 -7.46 -10.02 -14.72
N ALA A 276 -6.46 -10.12 -15.59
CA ALA A 276 -6.02 -11.39 -16.15
C ALA A 276 -5.42 -12.31 -15.09
N ARG A 277 -4.56 -11.77 -14.20
CA ARG A 277 -3.94 -12.52 -13.10
C ARG A 277 -5.00 -13.10 -12.16
N THR A 278 -5.97 -12.27 -11.76
CA THR A 278 -7.01 -12.70 -10.82
C THR A 278 -7.89 -13.76 -11.45
N LEU A 279 -8.35 -13.54 -12.68
CA LEU A 279 -9.24 -14.47 -13.38
C LEU A 279 -8.53 -15.80 -13.71
N ALA A 280 -7.27 -15.75 -14.14
CA ALA A 280 -6.46 -16.96 -14.33
C ALA A 280 -6.34 -17.77 -13.04
N THR A 281 -6.04 -17.10 -11.93
CA THR A 281 -5.83 -17.73 -10.63
C THR A 281 -7.09 -18.39 -10.10
N THR A 282 -8.23 -17.70 -10.18
CA THR A 282 -9.51 -18.23 -9.70
C THR A 282 -10.03 -19.35 -10.58
N PHE A 283 -9.93 -19.18 -11.90
CA PHE A 283 -10.41 -20.18 -12.85
C PHE A 283 -9.59 -21.46 -12.76
N ALA A 284 -8.26 -21.34 -12.69
CA ALA A 284 -7.37 -22.48 -12.48
C ALA A 284 -7.70 -23.24 -11.19
N ALA A 285 -8.19 -22.54 -10.16
CA ALA A 285 -8.56 -23.10 -8.87
C ALA A 285 -9.94 -23.78 -8.87
N GLY A 286 -10.62 -23.84 -10.02
CA GLY A 286 -11.93 -24.46 -10.16
C GLY A 286 -13.09 -23.60 -9.66
N VAL A 287 -12.85 -22.33 -9.34
CA VAL A 287 -13.93 -21.40 -8.97
C VAL A 287 -14.79 -21.13 -10.21
N PRO A 288 -16.12 -21.23 -10.12
CA PRO A 288 -17.01 -20.93 -11.25
C PRO A 288 -16.71 -19.56 -11.87
N LEU A 289 -16.85 -19.45 -13.20
CA LEU A 289 -16.45 -18.25 -13.95
C LEU A 289 -17.19 -16.99 -13.46
N VAL A 290 -18.48 -17.11 -13.14
CA VAL A 290 -19.30 -15.99 -12.66
C VAL A 290 -18.81 -15.47 -11.30
N ASP A 291 -18.45 -16.36 -10.39
CA ASP A 291 -17.91 -16.02 -9.06
C ASP A 291 -16.46 -15.50 -9.15
N SER A 292 -15.70 -16.04 -10.10
CA SER A 292 -14.38 -15.53 -10.47
C SER A 292 -14.46 -14.06 -10.91
N LEU A 293 -15.44 -13.70 -11.74
CA LEU A 293 -15.62 -12.33 -12.21
C LEU A 293 -16.00 -11.35 -11.08
N ASP A 294 -16.72 -11.79 -10.05
CA ASP A 294 -16.94 -10.97 -8.84
C ASP A 294 -15.63 -10.67 -8.12
N SER A 295 -14.80 -11.70 -7.95
CA SER A 295 -13.48 -11.54 -7.32
C SER A 295 -12.58 -10.59 -8.12
N VAL A 296 -12.62 -10.71 -9.44
CA VAL A 296 -11.91 -9.83 -10.37
C VAL A 296 -12.38 -8.38 -10.26
N ALA A 297 -13.70 -8.15 -10.14
CA ALA A 297 -14.26 -6.81 -9.97
C ALA A 297 -13.75 -6.12 -8.69
N GLY A 298 -13.47 -6.88 -7.63
CA GLY A 298 -12.81 -6.39 -6.42
C GLY A 298 -11.31 -6.09 -6.60
N ALA A 299 -10.63 -6.86 -7.45
CA ALA A 299 -9.17 -6.81 -7.61
C ALA A 299 -8.67 -5.76 -8.62
N VAL A 300 -9.43 -5.41 -9.66
CA VAL A 300 -8.97 -4.51 -10.74
C VAL A 300 -8.62 -3.09 -10.27
N GLY A 301 -9.12 -2.65 -9.12
CA GLY A 301 -8.65 -1.45 -8.41
C GLY A 301 -9.01 -0.10 -9.04
N ASN A 302 -9.75 -0.08 -10.15
CA ASN A 302 -10.27 1.13 -10.78
C ASN A 302 -11.75 0.96 -11.12
N VAL A 303 -12.58 1.97 -10.85
CA VAL A 303 -14.04 1.90 -11.06
C VAL A 303 -14.45 1.60 -12.52
N VAL A 304 -13.70 2.10 -13.51
CA VAL A 304 -14.03 1.91 -14.93
C VAL A 304 -13.93 0.43 -15.28
N PHE A 305 -12.84 -0.20 -14.88
CA PHE A 305 -12.63 -1.64 -15.05
C PHE A 305 -13.59 -2.46 -14.18
N ARG A 306 -13.83 -2.07 -12.93
CA ARG A 306 -14.77 -2.75 -12.06
C ARG A 306 -16.16 -2.82 -12.68
N ASN A 307 -16.67 -1.70 -13.20
CA ASN A 307 -17.98 -1.65 -13.82
C ASN A 307 -18.02 -2.46 -15.12
N ALA A 308 -16.95 -2.44 -15.91
CA ALA A 308 -16.84 -3.28 -17.10
C ALA A 308 -16.84 -4.76 -16.75
N VAL A 309 -16.10 -5.19 -15.73
CA VAL A 309 -16.08 -6.60 -15.27
C VAL A 309 -17.46 -7.03 -14.77
N LEU A 310 -18.15 -6.18 -14.00
CA LEU A 310 -19.52 -6.47 -13.56
C LEU A 310 -20.49 -6.59 -14.74
N LYS A 311 -20.31 -5.78 -15.79
CA LYS A 311 -21.09 -5.90 -17.01
C LYS A 311 -20.78 -7.21 -17.75
N VAL A 312 -19.50 -7.56 -17.88
CA VAL A 312 -19.06 -8.85 -18.44
C VAL A 312 -19.68 -10.02 -17.66
N LYS A 313 -19.67 -9.96 -16.32
CA LYS A 313 -20.30 -10.96 -15.46
C LYS A 313 -21.78 -11.12 -15.77
N GLN A 314 -22.51 -10.01 -15.88
CA GLN A 314 -23.94 -10.04 -16.20
C GLN A 314 -24.19 -10.72 -17.55
N ASP A 315 -23.42 -10.35 -18.57
CA ASP A 315 -23.59 -10.88 -19.93
C ASP A 315 -23.22 -12.38 -20.00
N VAL A 316 -22.14 -12.79 -19.33
CA VAL A 316 -21.74 -14.21 -19.20
C VAL A 316 -22.76 -15.02 -18.42
N SER A 317 -23.32 -14.46 -17.34
CA SER A 317 -24.39 -15.12 -16.57
C SER A 317 -25.66 -15.32 -17.39
N SER A 318 -25.89 -14.47 -18.41
CA SER A 318 -26.98 -14.61 -19.37
C SER A 318 -26.67 -15.55 -20.55
N GLY A 319 -25.49 -16.19 -20.55
CA GLY A 319 -25.07 -17.17 -21.57
C GLY A 319 -24.22 -16.60 -22.71
N SER A 320 -23.80 -15.33 -22.65
CA SER A 320 -22.87 -14.78 -23.64
C SER A 320 -21.46 -15.34 -23.44
N GLN A 321 -20.72 -15.56 -24.53
CA GLN A 321 -19.31 -15.91 -24.46
C GLN A 321 -18.50 -14.79 -23.78
N LEU A 322 -17.49 -15.18 -23.00
CA LEU A 322 -16.66 -14.26 -22.23
C LEU A 322 -15.91 -13.29 -23.15
N ASN A 323 -15.33 -13.79 -24.24
CA ASN A 323 -14.61 -12.95 -25.20
C ASN A 323 -15.52 -11.88 -25.84
N PHE A 324 -16.78 -12.22 -26.11
CA PHE A 324 -17.76 -11.33 -26.70
C PHE A 324 -18.19 -10.26 -25.70
N ALA A 325 -18.49 -10.68 -24.46
CA ALA A 325 -18.81 -9.78 -23.37
C ALA A 325 -17.67 -8.78 -23.12
N MET A 326 -16.42 -9.22 -23.10
CA MET A 326 -15.25 -8.32 -22.98
C MET A 326 -15.20 -7.29 -24.13
N ARG A 327 -15.46 -7.71 -25.37
CA ARG A 327 -15.45 -6.83 -26.54
C ARG A 327 -16.50 -5.73 -26.46
N THR A 328 -17.71 -6.03 -26.00
CA THR A 328 -18.82 -5.05 -25.92
C THR A 328 -18.56 -3.93 -24.91
N THR A 329 -17.74 -4.19 -23.88
CA THR A 329 -17.40 -3.16 -22.87
C THR A 329 -16.34 -2.16 -23.32
N ALA A 330 -15.62 -2.44 -24.42
CA ALA A 330 -14.63 -1.55 -25.05
C ALA A 330 -13.50 -1.02 -24.13
N VAL A 331 -13.25 -1.67 -22.98
CA VAL A 331 -12.13 -1.32 -22.07
C VAL A 331 -10.95 -2.28 -22.16
N PHE A 332 -11.16 -3.46 -22.74
CA PHE A 332 -10.13 -4.50 -22.81
C PHE A 332 -9.33 -4.39 -24.10
N PRO A 333 -7.99 -4.57 -24.05
CA PRO A 333 -7.16 -4.56 -25.23
C PRO A 333 -7.37 -5.81 -26.08
N THR A 334 -7.09 -5.71 -27.38
CA THR A 334 -7.28 -6.79 -28.36
C THR A 334 -6.60 -8.09 -27.95
N MET A 335 -5.38 -8.03 -27.43
CA MET A 335 -4.64 -9.22 -26.96
C MET A 335 -5.38 -9.96 -25.85
N ALA A 336 -5.94 -9.24 -24.86
CA ALA A 336 -6.70 -9.87 -23.78
C ALA A 336 -7.97 -10.56 -24.31
N ILE A 337 -8.67 -9.92 -25.24
CA ILE A 337 -9.88 -10.49 -25.87
C ILE A 337 -9.52 -11.74 -26.71
N GLN A 338 -8.45 -11.69 -27.50
CA GLN A 338 -8.02 -12.81 -28.35
C GLN A 338 -7.56 -14.01 -27.53
N MET A 339 -6.73 -13.80 -26.51
CA MET A 339 -6.26 -14.86 -25.63
C MET A 339 -7.43 -15.48 -24.84
N THR A 340 -8.41 -14.67 -24.46
CA THR A 340 -9.66 -15.16 -23.85
C THR A 340 -10.43 -16.03 -24.83
N ALA A 341 -10.60 -15.62 -26.09
CA ALA A 341 -11.29 -16.42 -27.10
C ALA A 341 -10.61 -17.77 -27.32
N ILE A 342 -9.28 -17.78 -27.49
CA ILE A 342 -8.49 -19.01 -27.64
C ILE A 342 -8.64 -19.90 -26.39
N GLY A 343 -8.57 -19.33 -25.20
CA GLY A 343 -8.70 -20.05 -23.93
C GLY A 343 -10.11 -20.62 -23.71
N GLU A 344 -11.14 -19.89 -24.12
CA GLU A 344 -12.54 -20.33 -24.05
C GLU A 344 -12.84 -21.47 -25.03
N GLU A 345 -12.29 -21.42 -26.25
CA GLU A 345 -12.45 -22.47 -27.26
C GLU A 345 -11.64 -23.73 -26.96
N SER A 346 -10.42 -23.57 -26.41
CA SER A 346 -9.53 -24.69 -26.06
C SER A 346 -9.73 -25.25 -24.65
N GLY A 347 -10.56 -24.61 -23.82
CA GLY A 347 -10.74 -24.94 -22.40
C GLY A 347 -9.54 -24.59 -21.51
N ALA A 348 -8.53 -23.89 -22.02
CA ALA A 348 -7.31 -23.50 -21.31
C ALA A 348 -7.28 -22.00 -20.97
N LEU A 349 -8.40 -21.48 -20.43
CA LEU A 349 -8.58 -20.07 -20.13
C LEU A 349 -7.58 -19.54 -19.09
N ASP A 350 -7.27 -20.35 -18.09
CA ASP A 350 -6.27 -20.06 -17.07
C ASP A 350 -4.88 -19.82 -17.67
N VAL A 351 -4.43 -20.71 -18.55
CA VAL A 351 -3.11 -20.62 -19.19
C VAL A 351 -3.03 -19.39 -20.10
N MET A 352 -4.08 -19.11 -20.87
CA MET A 352 -4.09 -17.97 -21.78
C MET A 352 -4.14 -16.63 -21.03
N LEU A 353 -4.94 -16.54 -19.96
CA LEU A 353 -4.99 -15.34 -19.12
C LEU A 353 -3.73 -15.14 -18.29
N ASP A 354 -3.03 -16.21 -17.88
CA ASP A 354 -1.73 -16.11 -17.21
C ASP A 354 -0.67 -15.45 -18.11
N LYS A 355 -0.67 -15.78 -19.40
CA LYS A 355 0.20 -15.11 -20.40
C LYS A 355 -0.15 -13.64 -20.57
N VAL A 356 -1.44 -13.30 -20.62
CA VAL A 356 -1.90 -11.90 -20.67
C VAL A 356 -1.46 -11.15 -19.41
N ALA A 357 -1.61 -11.76 -18.24
CA ALA A 357 -1.21 -11.19 -16.97
C ALA A 357 0.29 -10.87 -16.98
N THR A 358 1.13 -11.86 -17.29
CA THR A 358 2.59 -11.72 -17.33
C THR A 358 3.03 -10.64 -18.33
N PHE A 359 2.46 -10.63 -19.53
CA PHE A 359 2.76 -9.60 -20.53
C PHE A 359 2.45 -8.17 -20.03
N TYR A 360 1.27 -7.97 -19.44
CA TYR A 360 0.90 -6.64 -18.92
C TYR A 360 1.61 -6.29 -17.61
N GLU A 361 2.03 -7.27 -16.80
CA GLU A 361 2.92 -7.06 -15.66
C GLU A 361 4.29 -6.53 -16.14
N ASP A 362 4.88 -7.14 -17.15
CA ASP A 362 6.15 -6.71 -17.74
C ASP A 362 6.04 -5.32 -18.39
N GLU A 363 4.93 -5.04 -19.07
CA GLU A 363 4.65 -3.71 -19.63
C GLU A 363 4.51 -2.64 -18.53
N VAL A 364 3.86 -2.96 -17.41
CA VAL A 364 3.79 -2.06 -16.25
C VAL A 364 5.20 -1.84 -15.69
N ASP A 365 5.98 -2.89 -15.55
CA ASP A 365 7.34 -2.82 -15.05
C ASP A 365 8.22 -1.91 -15.91
N ASN A 366 8.20 -2.11 -17.23
CA ASN A 366 8.93 -1.27 -18.18
C ASN A 366 8.47 0.19 -18.15
N LYS A 367 7.17 0.45 -18.01
CA LYS A 367 6.65 1.82 -17.94
C LYS A 367 7.02 2.51 -16.64
N VAL A 368 7.02 1.79 -15.52
CA VAL A 368 7.44 2.32 -14.22
C VAL A 368 8.94 2.67 -14.23
N ASP A 369 9.77 1.83 -14.84
CA ASP A 369 11.21 2.09 -14.95
C ASP A 369 11.49 3.29 -15.87
N ASN A 370 10.78 3.42 -16.99
CA ASN A 370 10.87 4.58 -17.89
C ASN A 370 10.35 5.88 -17.26
N LEU A 371 9.34 5.79 -16.37
CA LEU A 371 8.80 6.95 -15.68
C LEU A 371 9.89 7.62 -14.84
N ALA A 372 10.72 6.85 -14.13
CA ALA A 372 11.83 7.39 -13.35
C ALA A 372 12.82 8.19 -14.23
N THR A 373 13.15 7.68 -15.42
CA THR A 373 14.08 8.34 -16.35
C THR A 373 13.51 9.64 -16.93
N LEU A 374 12.22 9.65 -17.32
CA LEU A 374 11.58 10.85 -17.88
C LEU A 374 11.38 11.96 -16.83
N MET A 375 11.33 11.58 -15.56
CA MET A 375 11.16 12.52 -14.47
C MET A 375 12.38 13.39 -14.19
N GLU A 376 13.59 12.88 -14.46
CA GLU A 376 14.83 13.61 -14.20
C GLU A 376 14.96 14.89 -15.06
N PRO A 377 14.75 14.87 -16.40
CA PRO A 377 14.74 16.09 -17.20
C PRO A 377 13.64 17.08 -16.80
N MET A 378 12.44 16.59 -16.45
CA MET A 378 11.35 17.47 -16.01
C MET A 378 11.70 18.15 -14.68
N ILE A 379 12.27 17.42 -13.73
CA ILE A 379 12.75 17.98 -12.47
C ILE A 379 13.84 19.02 -12.72
N MET A 380 14.82 18.71 -13.56
CA MET A 380 15.89 19.64 -13.92
C MET A 380 15.35 20.90 -14.61
N ALA A 381 14.38 20.77 -15.50
CA ALA A 381 13.73 21.91 -16.15
C ALA A 381 12.99 22.79 -15.12
N VAL A 382 12.19 22.18 -14.23
CA VAL A 382 11.46 22.91 -13.18
C VAL A 382 12.42 23.59 -12.21
N LEU A 383 13.46 22.88 -11.75
CA LEU A 383 14.48 23.45 -10.87
C LEU A 383 15.28 24.54 -11.58
N GLY A 384 15.63 24.35 -12.84
CA GLY A 384 16.33 25.35 -13.65
C GLY A 384 15.51 26.62 -13.79
N VAL A 385 14.21 26.52 -14.06
CA VAL A 385 13.31 27.67 -14.13
C VAL A 385 13.13 28.33 -12.75
N LEU A 386 12.93 27.54 -11.68
CA LEU A 386 12.74 28.08 -10.34
C LEU A 386 14.00 28.78 -9.81
N VAL A 387 15.14 28.09 -9.83
CA VAL A 387 16.42 28.60 -9.32
C VAL A 387 16.97 29.68 -10.25
N GLY A 388 16.94 29.46 -11.56
CA GLY A 388 17.38 30.45 -12.55
C GLY A 388 16.53 31.71 -12.51
N GLY A 389 15.20 31.58 -12.41
CA GLY A 389 14.30 32.71 -12.23
C GLY A 389 14.58 33.49 -10.95
N LEU A 390 14.84 32.82 -9.84
CA LEU A 390 15.26 33.46 -8.58
C LEU A 390 16.58 34.20 -8.71
N ILE A 391 17.60 33.58 -9.32
CA ILE A 391 18.90 34.22 -9.55
C ILE A 391 18.72 35.46 -10.41
N ILE A 392 18.00 35.38 -11.53
CA ILE A 392 17.74 36.55 -12.39
C ILE A 392 17.04 37.65 -11.58
N ALA A 393 16.03 37.31 -10.77
CA ALA A 393 15.33 38.29 -9.94
C ALA A 393 16.27 38.98 -8.93
N MET A 394 17.27 38.28 -8.40
CA MET A 394 18.22 38.83 -7.44
C MET A 394 19.33 39.65 -8.10
N TYR A 395 19.79 39.28 -9.30
CA TYR A 395 20.90 39.94 -9.98
C TYR A 395 20.48 41.08 -10.91
N LEU A 396 19.26 41.04 -11.46
CA LEU A 396 18.75 42.09 -12.35
C LEU A 396 18.83 43.51 -11.74
N PRO A 397 18.50 43.72 -10.45
CA PRO A 397 18.67 45.02 -9.81
C PRO A 397 20.14 45.48 -9.72
N LEU A 398 21.10 44.57 -9.55
CA LEU A 398 22.54 44.91 -9.48
C LEU A 398 23.04 45.52 -10.80
N PHE A 399 22.59 44.99 -11.94
CA PHE A 399 22.92 45.54 -13.25
C PHE A 399 22.34 46.95 -13.46
N GLN A 400 21.14 47.21 -12.93
CA GLN A 400 20.52 48.53 -13.03
C GLN A 400 21.21 49.57 -12.14
N LEU A 401 21.65 49.20 -10.93
CA LEU A 401 22.47 50.08 -10.08
C LEU A 401 23.81 50.44 -10.75
N GLY A 402 24.45 49.49 -11.42
CA GLY A 402 25.68 49.75 -12.18
C GLY A 402 25.51 50.82 -13.27
N ASN A 403 24.36 50.86 -13.93
CA ASN A 403 24.05 51.88 -14.93
C ASN A 403 23.75 53.27 -14.32
N VAL A 404 23.19 53.32 -13.11
CA VAL A 404 22.93 54.58 -12.39
C VAL A 404 24.22 55.17 -11.81
N VAL A 405 25.18 54.33 -11.39
CA VAL A 405 26.46 54.77 -10.81
C VAL A 405 27.55 55.00 -11.87
N GLY A 406 27.52 54.28 -12.99
CA GLY A 406 28.47 54.44 -14.11
C GLY A 406 28.07 55.50 -15.16
N GLY A 407 26.89 56.10 -15.03
CA GLY A 407 26.35 57.11 -15.95
C GLY A 407 26.64 58.57 -15.55
N LYS A 408 27.65 58.81 -14.71
CA LYS A 408 28.20 60.14 -14.44
C LYS A 408 29.62 60.26 -14.98
#